data_AF-A0A819V9L3-F1
#
_entry.id   AF-A0A819V9L3-F1
#
_cell.length_a   1.000
_cell.length_b   1.000
_cell.length_c   1.000
_cell.angle_alpha   90.00
_cell.angle_beta   90.00
_cell.angle_gamma   90.00
#
_symmetry.space_group_name_H-M   'P 1'
#
loop_
_entity.id
_entity.type
_entity.pdbx_description
1 polymer ?
#
loop_
_entity_poly.entity_id
_entity_poly.type
_entity_poly.pdbx_seq_one_letter_code
_entity_poly.pdbx_strand_id
1 'polypeptide(L)'
;MTMYQQGMKILFFLYIGNIFVIKQKNSTGQVFAIVRDMVPLSGVKLVRYAEAKERCVAKGLKLDTFDDTLEHYQEMDLWHVNQQCTTITIV
;
A
#
# COMPACT_ATOMS: atom_id res chain seq x y z
N MET A 1 26.52 7.06 9.43
CA MET A 1 25.12 7.54 9.44
C MET A 1 24.14 6.55 8.77
N THR A 2 24.48 5.27 8.58
CA THR A 2 23.70 4.27 7.82
C THR A 2 23.15 3.10 8.67
N MET A 3 23.65 2.87 9.89
CA MET A 3 23.17 1.79 10.76
C MET A 3 21.77 2.04 11.35
N TYR A 4 21.46 3.30 11.72
CA TYR A 4 20.17 3.64 12.32
C TYR A 4 19.00 3.44 11.35
N GLN A 5 19.22 3.72 10.06
CA GLN A 5 18.25 3.53 8.99
C GLN A 5 17.95 2.04 8.71
N GLN A 6 18.95 1.16 8.84
CA GLN A 6 18.73 -0.28 8.72
C GLN A 6 18.04 -0.88 9.95
N GLY A 7 18.40 -0.44 11.16
CA GLY A 7 17.73 -0.86 12.40
C GLY A 7 16.26 -0.44 12.44
N MET A 8 15.95 0.80 12.00
CA MET A 8 14.56 1.26 11.84
C MET A 8 13.80 0.46 10.78
N LYS A 9 14.40 0.11 9.64
CA LYS A 9 13.75 -0.75 8.62
C LYS A 9 13.34 -2.12 9.17
N ILE A 10 14.18 -2.76 9.98
CA ILE A 10 13.87 -4.08 10.55
C ILE A 10 12.73 -3.99 11.58
N LEU A 11 12.77 -2.97 12.44
CA LEU A 11 11.66 -2.68 13.36
C LEU A 11 10.36 -2.38 12.60
N PHE A 12 10.45 -1.63 11.50
CA PHE A 12 9.31 -1.31 10.63
C PHE A 12 8.77 -2.55 9.92
N PHE A 13 9.62 -3.47 9.45
CA PHE A 13 9.19 -4.74 8.86
C PHE A 13 8.53 -5.68 9.88
N LEU A 14 9.01 -5.72 11.12
CA LEU A 14 8.39 -6.49 12.21
C LEU A 14 7.07 -5.87 12.69
N TYR A 15 7.01 -4.54 12.75
CA TYR A 15 5.81 -3.78 13.13
C TYR A 15 4.75 -3.84 12.03
N ILE A 16 5.13 -3.63 10.77
CA ILE A 16 4.27 -3.84 9.62
C ILE A 16 3.87 -5.29 9.52
N GLY A 17 4.76 -6.27 9.73
CA GLY A 17 4.41 -7.69 9.67
C GLY A 17 3.29 -8.05 10.64
N ASN A 18 3.36 -7.56 11.88
CA ASN A 18 2.28 -7.72 12.86
C ASN A 18 1.01 -6.95 12.48
N ILE A 19 1.14 -5.68 12.06
CA ILE A 19 0.00 -4.89 11.58
C ILE A 19 -0.65 -5.52 10.35
N PHE A 20 0.12 -6.14 9.46
CA PHE A 20 -0.33 -6.75 8.22
C PHE A 20 -1.19 -7.98 8.49
N VAL A 21 -0.75 -8.83 9.43
CA VAL A 21 -1.53 -9.98 9.91
C VAL A 21 -2.85 -9.52 10.54
N ILE A 22 -2.84 -8.42 11.30
CA ILE A 22 -4.04 -7.89 11.96
C ILE A 22 -4.96 -7.16 10.94
N LYS A 23 -4.40 -6.45 9.96
CA LYS A 23 -5.14 -5.69 8.93
C LYS A 23 -5.67 -6.56 7.79
N GLN A 24 -5.13 -7.76 7.54
CA GLN A 24 -5.63 -8.65 6.48
C GLN A 24 -7.11 -9.00 6.62
N LYS A 25 -7.65 -8.96 7.84
CA LYS A 25 -9.08 -9.20 8.11
C LYS A 25 -9.98 -7.96 7.91
N ASN A 26 -9.39 -6.78 7.70
CA ASN A 26 -10.08 -5.50 7.53
C ASN A 26 -10.00 -5.00 6.07
N SER A 27 -10.89 -4.08 5.72
CA SER A 27 -10.99 -3.44 4.40
C SER A 27 -9.66 -2.92 3.85
N THR A 28 -8.80 -2.34 4.70
CA THR A 28 -7.45 -1.85 4.37
C THR A 28 -6.51 -2.96 3.88
N GLY A 29 -6.55 -4.13 4.53
CA GLY A 29 -5.73 -5.27 4.10
C GLY A 29 -6.19 -5.83 2.75
N GLN A 30 -7.48 -5.74 2.45
CA GLN A 30 -8.02 -6.11 1.14
C GLN A 30 -7.54 -5.16 0.05
N VAL A 31 -7.53 -3.84 0.30
CA VAL A 31 -6.96 -2.85 -0.62
C VAL A 31 -5.49 -3.17 -0.91
N PHE A 32 -4.70 -3.43 0.13
CA PHE A 32 -3.30 -3.80 -0.07
C PHE A 32 -3.15 -5.06 -0.91
N ALA A 33 -3.92 -6.12 -0.61
CA ALA A 33 -3.84 -7.38 -1.36
C ALA A 33 -4.17 -7.17 -2.85
N ILE A 34 -5.20 -6.36 -3.14
CA ILE A 34 -5.59 -6.01 -4.51
C ILE A 34 -4.47 -5.24 -5.21
N VAL A 35 -3.93 -4.20 -4.56
CA VAL A 35 -2.87 -3.39 -5.14
C VAL A 35 -1.60 -4.20 -5.36
N ARG A 36 -1.26 -5.08 -4.40
CA ARG A 36 -0.12 -5.98 -4.47
C ARG A 36 -0.23 -6.98 -5.61
N ASP A 37 -1.42 -7.52 -5.86
CA ASP A 37 -1.69 -8.46 -6.95
C ASP A 37 -1.46 -7.82 -8.34
N MET A 38 -1.72 -6.51 -8.46
CA MET A 38 -1.45 -5.76 -9.69
C MET A 38 0.01 -5.37 -9.86
N VAL A 39 0.82 -5.46 -8.81
CA VAL A 39 2.23 -5.08 -8.86
C VAL A 39 3.02 -6.24 -9.44
N PRO A 40 3.72 -6.04 -10.56
CA PRO A 40 4.53 -7.10 -11.14
C PRO A 40 5.62 -7.54 -10.15
N LEU A 41 5.84 -8.86 -10.06
CA LEU A 41 6.87 -9.46 -9.19
C LEU A 41 8.28 -9.02 -9.56
N SER A 42 8.50 -8.63 -10.82
CA SER A 42 9.76 -8.10 -11.34
C SER A 42 9.49 -6.91 -12.25
N GLY A 43 10.16 -5.78 -12.01
CA GLY A 43 10.05 -4.56 -12.81
C GLY A 43 9.65 -3.34 -11.98
N VAL A 44 9.11 -2.33 -12.65
CA VAL A 44 8.68 -1.07 -12.01
C VAL A 44 7.41 -1.34 -11.21
N LYS A 45 7.48 -1.10 -9.89
CA LYS A 45 6.35 -1.22 -8.97
C LYS A 45 5.38 -0.03 -9.11
N LEU A 46 4.80 0.13 -10.30
CA LEU A 46 3.88 1.22 -10.61
C LEU A 46 2.52 0.65 -10.97
N VAL A 47 1.49 1.16 -10.32
CA VAL A 47 0.09 0.77 -10.51
C VAL A 47 -0.70 2.02 -10.88
N ARG A 48 -1.65 1.89 -11.81
CA ARG A 48 -2.56 2.99 -12.13
C ARG A 48 -3.59 3.14 -11.02
N TYR A 49 -3.74 4.35 -10.49
CA TYR A 49 -4.66 4.64 -9.40
C TYR A 49 -6.11 4.29 -9.78
N ALA A 50 -6.52 4.60 -11.01
CA ALA A 50 -7.86 4.28 -11.51
C ALA A 50 -8.14 2.76 -11.55
N GLU A 51 -7.20 1.94 -12.02
CA GLU A 51 -7.33 0.47 -12.03
C GLU A 51 -7.40 -0.09 -10.60
N ALA A 52 -6.55 0.44 -9.70
CA ALA A 52 -6.57 0.06 -8.30
C ALA A 52 -7.92 0.35 -7.64
N LYS A 53 -8.44 1.55 -7.89
CA LYS A 53 -9.72 2.02 -7.37
C LYS A 53 -10.88 1.17 -7.91
N GLU A 54 -10.90 0.91 -9.21
CA GLU A 54 -11.92 0.08 -9.86
C GLU A 54 -11.92 -1.35 -9.30
N ARG A 55 -10.76 -1.97 -9.13
CA ARG A 55 -10.64 -3.30 -8.51
C ARG A 55 -11.14 -3.33 -7.07
N CYS A 56 -10.90 -2.26 -6.31
CA CYS A 56 -11.41 -2.13 -4.95
C CYS A 56 -12.94 -1.99 -4.94
N VAL A 57 -13.51 -1.16 -5.83
CA VAL A 57 -14.98 -1.03 -5.98
C VAL A 57 -15.62 -2.35 -6.44
N ALA A 58 -15.00 -3.06 -7.38
CA ALA A 58 -15.47 -4.34 -7.87
C ALA A 58 -15.52 -5.41 -6.77
N LYS A 59 -14.66 -5.30 -5.75
CA LYS A 59 -14.66 -6.13 -4.54
C LYS A 59 -15.69 -5.69 -3.49
N GLY A 60 -16.40 -4.58 -3.71
CA GLY A 60 -17.37 -4.01 -2.77
C GLY A 60 -16.75 -3.09 -1.71
N LEU A 61 -15.50 -2.66 -1.91
CA LEU A 61 -14.85 -1.72 -0.99
C LEU A 61 -15.31 -0.29 -1.28
N LYS A 62 -15.51 0.48 -0.21
CA LYS A 62 -15.83 1.92 -0.33
C LYS A 62 -14.58 2.69 -0.76
N LEU A 63 -14.80 3.72 -1.58
CA LEU A 63 -13.74 4.62 -2.05
C LEU A 63 -13.04 5.34 -0.90
N ASP A 64 -13.81 5.76 0.10
CA ASP A 64 -13.33 6.38 1.34
C ASP A 64 -12.23 5.53 2.01
N THR A 65 -12.50 4.23 2.17
CA THR A 65 -11.55 3.29 2.75
C THR A 65 -10.31 3.06 1.88
N PHE A 66 -10.44 3.18 0.56
CA PHE A 66 -9.31 3.09 -0.35
C PHE A 66 -8.38 4.29 -0.18
N ASP A 67 -8.94 5.50 -0.16
CA ASP A 67 -8.20 6.74 0.00
C ASP A 67 -7.53 6.83 1.39
N ASP A 68 -8.26 6.51 2.48
CA ASP A 68 -7.69 6.38 3.85
C ASP A 68 -6.51 5.41 3.91
N THR A 69 -6.64 4.29 3.19
CA THR A 69 -5.60 3.25 3.17
C THR A 69 -4.34 3.75 2.46
N LEU A 70 -4.52 4.47 1.35
CA LEU A 70 -3.43 5.07 0.60
C LEU A 70 -2.69 6.13 1.42
N GLU A 71 -3.42 7.03 2.08
CA GLU A 71 -2.84 8.06 2.94
C GLU A 71 -2.01 7.42 4.05
N HIS A 72 -2.56 6.45 4.76
CA HIS A 72 -1.85 5.77 5.84
C HIS A 72 -0.57 5.06 5.36
N TYR A 73 -0.60 4.40 4.20
CA TYR A 73 0.60 3.76 3.65
C TYR A 73 1.60 4.78 3.08
N GLN A 74 1.14 5.96 2.69
CA GLN A 74 2.00 7.07 2.25
C GLN A 74 2.70 7.75 3.44
N GLU A 75 2.03 7.92 4.58
CA GLU A 75 2.65 8.38 5.83
C GLU A 75 3.76 7.43 6.33
N MET A 76 3.65 6.16 5.97
CA MET A 76 4.63 5.12 6.30
C MET A 76 5.77 5.00 5.27
N ASP A 77 5.83 5.86 4.26
CA ASP A 77 6.79 5.81 3.15
C ASP A 77 6.79 4.45 2.40
N LEU A 78 5.67 3.72 2.44
CA LEU A 78 5.53 2.45 1.73
C LEU A 78 5.02 2.67 0.31
N TRP A 79 4.03 3.54 0.15
CA TRP A 79 3.41 3.87 -1.13
C TRP A 79 3.56 5.36 -1.42
N HIS A 80 3.63 5.72 -2.70
CA HIS A 80 3.72 7.09 -3.15
C HIS A 80 2.69 7.33 -4.24
N VAL A 81 1.72 8.20 -3.98
CA VAL A 81 0.72 8.61 -4.98
C VAL A 81 1.20 9.87 -5.67
N ASN A 82 1.06 9.93 -6.99
CA ASN A 82 1.29 11.17 -7.70
C ASN A 82 0.30 12.25 -7.23
N GLN A 83 0.71 13.52 -7.22
CA GLN A 83 -0.13 14.67 -6.87
C GLN A 83 -1.41 14.77 -7.72
N GLN A 84 -1.41 14.18 -8.92
CA GLN A 84 -2.57 14.11 -9.81
C GLN A 84 -3.46 12.88 -9.57
N CYS A 85 -3.18 12.05 -8.57
CA CYS A 85 -3.90 10.79 -8.27
C CYS A 85 -4.04 9.87 -9.49
N THR A 86 -3.00 9.79 -10.33
CA THR A 86 -3.00 8.98 -11.56
C THR A 86 -2.25 7.67 -11.40
N THR A 87 -1.16 7.68 -10.62
CA THR A 87 -0.26 6.53 -10.44
C THR A 87 0.14 6.36 -8.99
N ILE A 88 0.20 5.11 -8.55
CA ILE A 88 0.66 4.66 -7.24
C ILE A 88 1.98 3.92 -7.45
N THR A 89 3.03 4.39 -6.80
CA THR A 89 4.35 3.77 -6.79
C THR A 89 4.53 3.05 -5.46
N ILE A 90 4.96 1.79 -5.49
CA ILE A 90 5.26 1.04 -4.27
C ILE A 90 6.77 0.99 -4.07
N VAL A 91 7.24 1.33 -2.88
CA VAL A 91 8.66 1.34 -2.52
C VAL A 91 9.18 -0.07 -2.20
#